data_AF-A0A2W1BX31-F1
#
_entry.id   AF-A0A2W1BX31-F1
#
_cell.length_a   1.000
_cell.length_b   1.000
_cell.length_c   1.000
_cell.angle_alpha   90.00
_cell.angle_beta   90.00
_cell.angle_gamma   90.00
#
_symmetry.space_group_name_H-M   'P 1'
#
loop_
_entity.id
_entity.type
_entity.pdbx_description
1 polymer ?
#
loop_
_entity_poly.entity_id
_entity_poly.type
_entity_poly.pdbx_seq_one_letter_code
_entity_poly.pdbx_strand_id
1 'polypeptide(L)'
;MEDLFKKLQKDGKNNVENLVKWMSEAKLIDVITTNEDENERRVRTFFDDTADDEAIELDQFKSVIKKIAHDQKKNFEELSQQLAEDGPKVVKAAIAGVNAFKKEITKDD
;
A
#
# COMPACT_ATOMS: atom_id res chain seq x y z
N MET A 1 6.49 -4.71 0.84
CA MET A 1 5.84 -3.40 1.03
C MET A 1 6.77 -2.25 0.64
N GLU A 2 7.97 -2.15 1.20
CA GLU A 2 8.87 -0.99 0.97
C GLU A 2 9.23 -0.74 -0.50
N ASP A 3 9.51 -1.79 -1.28
CA ASP A 3 9.76 -1.65 -2.72
C ASP A 3 8.55 -1.13 -3.51
N LEU A 4 7.34 -1.53 -3.14
CA LEU A 4 6.10 -1.04 -3.75
C LEU A 4 5.88 0.43 -3.40
N PHE A 5 6.13 0.79 -2.13
CA PHE A 5 6.06 2.17 -1.69
C PHE A 5 7.07 3.05 -2.44
N LYS A 6 8.33 2.62 -2.56
CA LYS A 6 9.35 3.35 -3.33
C LYS A 6 8.96 3.52 -4.80
N LYS A 7 8.27 2.55 -5.39
CA LYS A 7 7.71 2.68 -6.75
C LYS A 7 6.61 3.72 -6.79
N LEU A 8 5.64 3.67 -5.88
CA LEU A 8 4.59 4.68 -5.77
C LEU A 8 5.17 6.08 -5.56
N GLN A 9 6.18 6.21 -4.71
CA GLN A 9 6.89 7.47 -4.49
C GLN A 9 7.60 7.98 -5.75
N LYS A 10 8.26 7.10 -6.52
CA LYS A 10 8.84 7.47 -7.82
C LYS A 10 7.79 7.90 -8.84
N ASP A 11 6.61 7.29 -8.79
CA ASP A 11 5.45 7.62 -9.62
C ASP A 11 4.69 8.88 -9.13
N GLY A 12 5.08 9.49 -8.00
CA GLY A 12 4.36 10.62 -7.38
C GLY A 12 3.00 10.23 -6.79
N LYS A 13 2.80 8.93 -6.48
CA LYS A 13 1.58 8.33 -5.94
C LYS A 13 1.73 7.94 -4.46
N ASN A 14 2.59 8.65 -3.72
CA ASN A 14 2.77 8.47 -2.28
C ASN A 14 1.88 9.41 -1.45
N ASN A 15 0.82 9.95 -2.03
CA ASN A 15 -0.21 10.70 -1.32
C ASN A 15 -1.18 9.78 -0.56
N VAL A 16 -1.86 10.34 0.43
CA VAL A 16 -2.80 9.61 1.31
C VAL A 16 -3.84 8.84 0.51
N GLU A 17 -4.43 9.42 -0.54
CA GLU A 17 -5.45 8.75 -1.34
C GLU A 17 -4.95 7.44 -1.98
N ASN A 18 -3.77 7.46 -2.62
CA ASN A 18 -3.21 6.28 -3.25
C ASN A 18 -2.79 5.22 -2.23
N LEU A 19 -2.30 5.65 -1.06
CA LEU A 19 -1.89 4.74 0.02
C LEU A 19 -3.09 4.13 0.75
N VAL A 20 -4.15 4.91 0.98
CA VAL A 20 -5.44 4.43 1.51
C VAL A 20 -6.03 3.39 0.58
N LYS A 21 -6.06 3.69 -0.72
CA LYS A 21 -6.54 2.75 -1.75
C LYS A 21 -5.73 1.45 -1.74
N TRP A 22 -4.40 1.55 -1.65
CA TRP A 22 -3.55 0.37 -1.55
C TRP A 22 -3.86 -0.47 -0.30
N MET A 23 -3.99 0.15 0.88
CA MET A 23 -4.35 -0.58 2.10
C MET A 23 -5.75 -1.21 2.01
N SER A 24 -6.70 -0.53 1.37
CA SER A 24 -8.05 -1.03 1.15
C SER A 24 -8.04 -2.24 0.21
N GLU A 25 -7.34 -2.16 -0.93
CA GLU A 25 -7.15 -3.28 -1.86
C GLU A 25 -6.44 -4.47 -1.18
N ALA A 26 -5.48 -4.18 -0.31
CA ALA A 26 -4.77 -5.18 0.47
C ALA A 26 -5.59 -5.77 1.63
N LYS A 27 -6.83 -5.29 1.82
CA LYS A 27 -7.73 -5.70 2.92
C LYS A 27 -7.04 -5.65 4.28
N LEU A 28 -6.23 -4.60 4.49
CA LEU A 28 -5.35 -4.51 5.65
C LEU A 28 -6.09 -4.35 6.95
N ILE A 29 -7.26 -3.72 6.90
CA ILE A 29 -8.15 -3.60 8.03
C ILE A 29 -9.21 -4.68 7.92
N ASP A 30 -9.19 -5.59 8.88
CA ASP A 30 -10.20 -6.62 9.13
C ASP A 30 -11.46 -5.94 9.68
N VAL A 31 -12.07 -5.04 8.92
CA VAL A 31 -13.35 -4.47 9.31
C VAL A 31 -14.44 -5.37 8.77
N ILE A 32 -15.31 -5.78 9.67
CA ILE A 32 -16.59 -6.50 9.48
C ILE A 32 -17.57 -5.73 8.57
N THR A 33 -17.16 -4.63 7.93
CA THR A 33 -18.00 -3.78 7.08
C THR A 33 -17.88 -4.21 5.62
N THR A 34 -19.00 -4.66 5.08
CA THR A 34 -19.22 -5.06 3.68
C THR A 34 -19.05 -3.94 2.64
N ASN A 35 -18.59 -2.74 3.03
CA ASN A 35 -18.46 -1.56 2.16
C ASN A 35 -17.01 -1.02 2.13
N GLU A 36 -16.45 -0.92 0.92
CA GLU A 36 -15.09 -0.39 0.67
C GLU A 36 -14.94 1.08 1.12
N ASP A 37 -15.99 1.91 0.98
CA ASP A 37 -16.00 3.31 1.41
C ASP A 37 -15.74 3.53 2.92
N GLU A 38 -16.26 2.65 3.77
CA GLU A 38 -16.04 2.75 5.22
C GLU A 38 -14.63 2.35 5.61
N ASN A 39 -14.05 1.41 4.86
CA ASN A 39 -12.67 1.00 5.06
C ASN A 39 -11.71 2.14 4.70
N GLU A 40 -11.90 2.80 3.55
CA GLU A 40 -11.08 3.93 3.14
C GLU A 40 -11.15 5.09 4.15
N ARG A 41 -12.34 5.40 4.67
CA ARG A 41 -12.50 6.42 5.73
C ARG A 41 -11.74 6.05 6.99
N ARG A 42 -11.81 4.79 7.43
CA ARG A 42 -11.11 4.32 8.62
C ARG A 42 -9.60 4.26 8.44
N VAL A 43 -9.10 3.88 7.27
CA VAL A 43 -7.67 3.99 6.96
C VAL A 43 -7.23 5.45 7.00
N ARG A 44 -8.03 6.35 6.42
CA ARG A 44 -7.74 7.79 6.35
C ARG A 44 -7.62 8.43 7.74
N THR A 45 -8.35 7.97 8.76
CA THR A 45 -8.19 8.50 10.12
C THR A 45 -6.82 8.20 10.72
N PHE A 46 -6.13 7.13 10.29
CA PHE A 46 -4.75 6.88 10.73
C PHE A 46 -3.74 7.83 10.10
N PHE A 47 -4.07 8.42 8.94
CA PHE A 47 -3.30 9.45 8.26
C PHE A 47 -3.63 10.88 8.73
N ASP A 48 -4.67 11.09 9.53
CA ASP A 48 -5.02 12.41 10.08
C ASP A 48 -3.87 13.01 10.94
N ASP A 49 -3.04 12.14 11.50
CA ASP A 49 -1.85 12.48 12.27
C ASP A 49 -0.64 12.87 11.38
N THR A 50 -0.74 12.71 10.06
CA THR A 50 0.31 13.11 9.11
C THR A 50 0.05 14.52 8.60
N ALA A 51 1.04 15.40 8.72
CA ALA A 51 0.93 16.82 8.35
C ALA A 51 0.83 17.06 6.83
N ASP A 52 1.22 16.08 6.01
CA ASP A 52 1.32 16.20 4.55
C ASP A 52 0.48 15.11 3.88
N ASP A 53 -0.66 15.48 3.31
CA ASP A 53 -1.54 14.51 2.62
C ASP A 53 -1.09 14.18 1.19
N GLU A 54 -0.24 15.02 0.59
CA GLU A 54 0.23 14.90 -0.80
C GLU A 54 1.51 14.06 -0.95
N ALA A 55 2.34 13.98 0.10
CA ALA A 55 3.65 13.33 0.02
C ALA A 55 4.01 12.63 1.33
N ILE A 56 3.44 11.46 1.54
CA ILE A 56 3.75 10.62 2.69
C ILE A 56 5.14 10.04 2.52
N GLU A 57 5.94 10.10 3.58
CA GLU A 57 7.22 9.42 3.67
C GLU A 57 7.06 7.95 4.07
N LEU A 58 8.05 7.13 3.72
CA LEU A 58 8.01 5.70 4.06
C LEU A 58 7.87 5.47 5.56
N ASP A 59 8.49 6.31 6.39
CA ASP A 59 8.43 6.19 7.85
C ASP A 59 7.04 6.52 8.40
N GLN A 60 6.39 7.56 7.85
CA GLN A 60 4.99 7.90 8.16
C GLN A 60 4.04 6.76 7.75
N PHE A 61 4.22 6.22 6.54
CA PHE A 61 3.43 5.07 6.07
C PHE A 61 3.62 3.83 6.97
N LYS A 62 4.86 3.52 7.36
CA LYS A 62 5.16 2.45 8.33
C LYS A 62 4.50 2.71 9.68
N SER A 63 4.50 3.96 10.15
CA SER A 63 3.84 4.36 11.40
C SER A 63 2.33 4.10 11.34
N VAL A 64 1.68 4.45 10.23
CA VAL A 64 0.26 4.14 9.99
C VAL A 64 0.00 2.65 10.06
N ILE A 65 0.79 1.82 9.37
CA ILE A 65 0.64 0.35 9.40
C ILE A 65 0.84 -0.18 10.83
N LYS A 66 1.79 0.36 11.60
CA LYS A 66 1.98 -0.02 13.01
C LYS A 66 0.77 0.34 13.86
N LYS A 67 0.15 1.52 13.66
CA LYS A 67 -1.08 1.92 14.35
C LYS A 67 -2.24 0.96 14.01
N ILE A 68 -2.39 0.61 12.72
CA ILE A 68 -3.40 -0.34 12.23
C ILE A 68 -3.16 -1.75 12.80
N ALA A 69 -1.90 -2.20 12.83
CA ALA A 69 -1.50 -3.47 13.43
C ALA A 69 -1.85 -3.51 14.92
N HIS A 70 -1.53 -2.43 15.65
CA HIS A 70 -1.87 -2.29 17.05
C HIS A 70 -3.39 -2.28 17.30
N ASP A 71 -4.17 -1.55 16.49
CA ASP A 71 -5.65 -1.51 16.56
C ASP A 71 -6.26 -2.91 16.39
N GLN A 72 -5.74 -3.68 15.43
CA GLN A 72 -6.23 -5.02 15.11
C GLN A 72 -5.60 -6.15 15.91
N LYS A 73 -4.66 -5.85 16.83
CA LYS A 73 -3.83 -6.86 17.52
C LYS A 73 -3.12 -7.82 16.56
N LYS A 74 -2.74 -7.33 15.38
CA LYS A 74 -1.94 -8.03 14.36
C LYS A 74 -0.49 -7.57 14.43
N ASN A 75 0.43 -8.32 13.82
CA ASN A 75 1.81 -7.89 13.71
C ASN A 75 2.04 -6.99 12.50
N PHE A 76 2.94 -6.02 12.66
CA PHE A 76 3.36 -5.15 11.55
C PHE A 76 3.93 -5.95 10.38
N GLU A 77 4.69 -7.01 10.65
CA GLU A 77 5.26 -7.88 9.60
C GLU A 77 4.17 -8.60 8.81
N GLU A 78 3.14 -9.13 9.48
CA GLU A 78 2.00 -9.79 8.82
C GLU A 78 1.25 -8.81 7.91
N LEU A 79 0.93 -7.62 8.41
CA LEU A 79 0.28 -6.59 7.59
C LEU A 79 1.18 -6.10 6.45
N SER A 80 2.48 -5.93 6.69
CA SER A 80 3.44 -5.52 5.65
C SER A 80 3.60 -6.58 4.57
N GLN A 81 3.54 -7.86 4.94
CA GLN A 81 3.56 -8.96 3.99
C GLN A 81 2.25 -8.98 3.19
N GLN A 82 1.10 -8.83 3.83
CA GLN A 82 -0.19 -8.72 3.15
C GLN A 82 -0.24 -7.53 2.18
N LEU A 83 0.29 -6.36 2.54
CA LEU A 83 0.46 -5.22 1.62
C LEU A 83 1.37 -5.54 0.43
N ALA A 84 2.38 -6.40 0.63
CA ALA A 84 3.29 -6.81 -0.43
C ALA A 84 2.63 -7.81 -1.38
N GLU A 85 1.92 -8.80 -0.82
CA GLU A 85 1.24 -9.87 -1.53
C GLU A 85 0.00 -9.37 -2.25
N ASP A 86 -0.84 -8.59 -1.57
CA ASP A 86 -2.05 -7.92 -2.08
C ASP A 86 -1.79 -6.46 -2.49
N GLY A 87 -0.56 -6.19 -2.95
CA GLY A 87 -0.15 -4.92 -3.54
C GLY A 87 -1.16 -4.33 -4.53
N PRO A 88 -1.18 -3.00 -4.72
CA PRO A 88 -2.20 -2.33 -5.52
C PRO A 88 -2.20 -2.95 -6.91
N LYS A 89 -3.37 -3.32 -7.44
CA LYS A 89 -3.46 -4.04 -8.72
C LYS A 89 -2.78 -3.28 -9.85
N VAL A 90 -2.82 -1.94 -9.78
CA VAL A 90 -2.14 -1.04 -10.71
C VAL A 90 -0.61 -1.18 -10.67
N VAL A 91 -0.02 -1.38 -9.48
CA VAL A 91 1.42 -1.62 -9.35
C VAL A 91 1.77 -3.06 -9.73
N LYS A 92 0.93 -4.04 -9.40
CA LYS A 92 1.10 -5.42 -9.90
C LYS A 92 1.08 -5.48 -11.43
N ALA A 93 0.18 -4.76 -12.08
CA ALA A 93 0.11 -4.66 -13.55
C ALA A 93 1.34 -3.96 -14.14
N ALA A 94 1.81 -2.86 -13.52
CA ALA A 94 3.04 -2.18 -13.94
C ALA A 94 4.28 -3.08 -13.77
N ILE A 95 4.38 -3.83 -12.67
CA ILE A 95 5.47 -4.78 -12.43
C ILE A 95 5.39 -5.96 -13.39
N ALA A 96 4.20 -6.49 -13.65
CA ALA A 96 4.01 -7.57 -14.60
C ALA A 96 4.38 -7.12 -16.02
N GLY A 97 4.02 -5.90 -16.43
CA GLY A 97 4.43 -5.32 -17.71
C GLY A 97 5.94 -5.14 -17.82
N VAL A 98 6.59 -4.62 -16.78
CA VAL A 98 8.06 -4.48 -16.74
C VAL A 98 8.77 -5.84 -16.70
N ASN A 99 8.28 -6.82 -15.95
CA ASN A 99 8.87 -8.17 -15.92
C ASN A 99 8.64 -8.93 -17.22
N ALA A 100 7.48 -8.79 -17.87
CA ALA A 100 7.22 -9.36 -19.17
C ALA A 100 8.17 -8.77 -20.22
N PHE A 101 8.30 -7.43 -20.24
CA PHE A 101 9.24 -6.73 -21.11
C PHE A 101 10.69 -7.17 -20.84
N LYS A 102 11.12 -7.22 -19.58
CA LYS A 102 12.50 -7.61 -19.21
C LYS A 102 12.80 -9.07 -19.56
N LYS A 103 11.84 -9.97 -19.37
CA LYS A 103 11.96 -11.39 -19.74
C LYS A 103 12.03 -11.59 -21.26
N GLU A 104 11.34 -10.75 -22.03
CA GLU A 104 11.36 -10.78 -23.49
C GLU A 104 12.71 -10.28 -24.05
N ILE A 105 13.31 -9.24 -23.45
CA ILE A 105 14.63 -8.73 -23.86
C ILE A 105 15.78 -9.69 -23.50
N THR A 106 15.69 -10.42 -22.38
CA THR A 106 16.72 -11.40 -21.97
C THR A 106 16.60 -12.76 -22.65
N LYS A 107 15.58 -12.97 -23.51
CA LYS A 107 15.38 -14.25 -24.20
C LYS A 107 15.96 -14.26 -25.63
N ASP A 108 16.61 -13.17 -26.02
CA ASP A 108 17.26 -12.94 -27.31
C ASP A 108 18.80 -12.85 -27.18
N ASP A 109 19.39 -13.57 -26.22
CA ASP A 109 20.85 -13.79 -26.09
C ASP A 109 21.19 -15.28 -26.21
#